data_AF-A0A0K0FU92-F1
#
_entry.id   AF-A0A0K0FU92-F1
#
_cell.length_a   1.000
_cell.length_b   1.000
_cell.length_c   1.000
_cell.angle_alpha   90.00
_cell.angle_beta   90.00
_cell.angle_gamma   90.00
#
_symmetry.space_group_name_H-M   'P 1'
#
loop_
_entity.id
_entity.type
_entity.pdbx_description
1 polymer ?
#
loop_
_entity_poly.entity_id
_entity_poly.type
_entity_poly.pdbx_seq_one_letter_code
_entity_poly.pdbx_strand_id
1 'polypeptide(L)'
;MEKLLEQVQEALESPDGFDNLDEVIEKSINTDRGDLISTIVFERGFCDVTRRLNNLSENLITICSSDQSFDIPTFNKLLLTNINNISSSSWSSLTDMKHLHLTADRTKKLYIVIKQTESFPSTTIDKIITTLYELKLPVILICCVSTNRDSLFLKCSRSNYLLLDIKYASVNSPEVIFDKVWSNIQLNKNIPFIFSNQIIDKARESYFNYSYSIKDIQKYLELSIAFHFNKINNGHVIIDKSNDFPSYKDAFVDTLLLLYDMTRGYYSKKSIWYLYSMIYSNDGNLFDNTDGTEFFRWLSVWNVWGKEKFIECLEEINVILNESDCEFLKCLCDDVKMLLKRLNSLDKRIEEETKNQQTKFNNIGNVEVKKANNKNKIRINKDERQRILRDKMEYKKNCDLFSKDKKDIFEFLSRFFKLTFSNMCSVKGFSYYFIGNISFMQRLIDPPSDYYIDIDLNHLLNNSDQYSNLNTNDKLDVPLSYKLLQSLTNIHTTKPISIEKWKQAFINDCSSDERMDSRFRKTLKVLKQLRVIKDASENNVEKIVCSQHSYTFAQ
;
A
#
# COMPACT_ATOMS: atom_id res chain seq x y z
N MET A 1 10.97 20.48 -3.97
CA MET A 1 10.32 19.53 -4.89
C MET A 1 11.30 18.46 -5.36
N GLU A 2 12.31 18.80 -6.18
CA GLU A 2 13.27 17.83 -6.76
C GLU A 2 13.92 16.93 -5.69
N LYS A 3 14.46 17.50 -4.62
CA LYS A 3 15.03 16.72 -3.49
C LYS A 3 14.04 15.73 -2.87
N LEU A 4 12.75 16.09 -2.77
CA LEU A 4 11.73 15.18 -2.23
C LEU A 4 11.42 14.05 -3.22
N LEU A 5 11.36 14.36 -4.51
CA LEU A 5 11.18 13.35 -5.55
C LEU A 5 12.36 12.37 -5.56
N GLU A 6 13.59 12.86 -5.42
CA GLU A 6 14.80 12.04 -5.30
C GLU A 6 14.74 11.13 -4.06
N GLN A 7 14.43 11.66 -2.88
CA GLN A 7 14.27 10.86 -1.65
C GLN A 7 13.17 9.80 -1.78
N VAL A 8 12.04 10.13 -2.42
CA VAL A 8 10.96 9.18 -2.69
C VAL A 8 11.41 8.11 -3.68
N GLN A 9 12.15 8.50 -4.71
CA GLN A 9 12.67 7.59 -5.71
C GLN A 9 13.67 6.61 -5.08
N GLU A 10 14.60 7.08 -4.25
CA GLU A 10 15.51 6.24 -3.47
C GLU A 10 14.75 5.27 -2.56
N ALA A 11 13.69 5.73 -1.89
CA ALA A 11 12.87 4.90 -1.02
C ALA A 11 12.09 3.80 -1.77
N LEU A 12 11.64 4.09 -3.00
CA LEU A 12 10.99 3.13 -3.91
C LEU A 12 11.99 2.11 -4.48
N GLU A 13 13.24 2.52 -4.63
CA GLU A 13 14.31 1.74 -5.27
C GLU A 13 15.10 0.87 -4.30
N SER A 14 15.03 1.12 -3.00
CA SER A 14 15.68 0.29 -1.97
C SER A 14 15.20 -1.16 -2.09
N PRO A 15 16.02 -2.07 -2.65
CA PRO A 15 15.59 -3.43 -2.97
C PRO A 15 15.60 -4.32 -1.74
N ASP A 16 16.18 -3.84 -0.64
CA ASP A 16 16.33 -4.58 0.60
C ASP A 16 14.98 -5.08 1.06
N GLY A 17 14.86 -6.40 1.20
CA GLY A 17 13.67 -7.09 1.70
C GLY A 17 12.39 -6.90 0.88
N PHE A 18 12.46 -6.66 -0.43
CA PHE A 18 11.34 -6.95 -1.34
C PHE A 18 11.34 -8.39 -1.83
N ASP A 19 12.52 -9.03 -1.88
CA ASP A 19 12.70 -10.41 -2.30
C ASP A 19 13.97 -11.00 -1.67
N ASN A 20 14.26 -12.27 -1.98
CA ASN A 20 15.47 -12.98 -1.54
C ASN A 20 16.46 -13.25 -2.69
N LEU A 21 16.42 -12.46 -3.78
CA LEU A 21 17.20 -12.74 -4.98
C LEU A 21 18.71 -12.72 -4.71
N ASP A 22 19.22 -11.72 -3.99
CA ASP A 22 20.65 -11.61 -3.69
C ASP A 22 21.15 -12.81 -2.87
N GLU A 23 20.39 -13.25 -1.85
CA GLU A 23 20.70 -14.44 -1.05
C GLU A 23 20.76 -15.71 -1.94
N VAL A 24 19.86 -15.83 -2.91
CA VAL A 24 19.82 -16.96 -3.84
C VAL A 24 20.97 -16.89 -4.84
N ILE A 25 21.35 -15.69 -5.31
CA ILE A 25 22.53 -15.49 -6.17
C ILE A 25 23.80 -15.91 -5.43
N GLU A 26 24.01 -15.44 -4.20
CA GLU A 26 25.17 -15.82 -3.38
C GLU A 26 25.25 -17.34 -3.17
N LYS A 27 24.12 -17.97 -2.84
CA LYS A 27 24.05 -19.44 -2.73
C LYS A 27 24.36 -20.12 -4.06
N SER A 28 23.94 -19.56 -5.20
CA SER A 28 24.20 -20.09 -6.55
C SER A 28 25.67 -20.02 -6.94
N ILE A 29 26.35 -18.96 -6.53
CA ILE A 29 27.79 -18.82 -6.76
C ILE A 29 28.57 -19.91 -6.02
N ASN A 30 28.16 -20.25 -4.79
CA ASN A 30 28.88 -21.13 -3.87
C ASN A 30 28.66 -22.65 -4.06
N THR A 31 27.72 -23.10 -4.90
CA THR A 31 27.38 -24.53 -5.06
C THR A 31 27.65 -25.07 -6.46
N ASP A 32 28.68 -24.57 -7.15
CA ASP A 32 28.93 -24.87 -8.56
C ASP A 32 29.02 -26.38 -8.83
N ARG A 33 28.01 -26.93 -9.52
CA ARG A 33 27.99 -28.30 -10.05
C ARG A 33 28.46 -28.20 -11.49
N GLY A 34 29.75 -28.44 -11.73
CA GLY A 34 30.47 -28.08 -12.96
C GLY A 34 29.96 -28.60 -14.32
N ASP A 35 28.83 -29.33 -14.37
CA ASP A 35 28.19 -29.81 -15.60
C ASP A 35 26.80 -29.20 -15.87
N LEU A 36 26.21 -28.42 -14.94
CA LEU A 36 24.86 -27.85 -15.09
C LEU A 36 24.90 -26.32 -15.19
N ILE A 37 23.93 -25.74 -15.89
CA ILE A 37 23.77 -24.27 -15.94
C ILE A 37 23.11 -23.80 -14.65
N SER A 38 23.83 -23.01 -13.84
CA SER A 38 23.26 -22.35 -12.67
C SER A 38 22.08 -21.46 -13.09
N THR A 39 20.88 -21.82 -12.65
CA THR A 39 19.64 -21.18 -13.08
C THR A 39 18.83 -20.72 -11.88
N ILE A 40 18.39 -19.46 -11.89
CA ILE A 40 17.49 -18.90 -10.88
C ILE A 40 16.16 -18.64 -11.56
N VAL A 41 15.11 -19.34 -11.13
CA VAL A 41 13.74 -18.99 -11.46
C VAL A 41 13.31 -17.93 -10.45
N PHE A 42 13.23 -16.69 -10.93
CA PHE A 42 12.76 -15.57 -10.14
C PHE A 42 11.27 -15.38 -10.41
N GLU A 43 10.45 -15.66 -9.41
CA GLU A 43 9.03 -15.31 -9.43
C GLU A 43 8.93 -13.79 -9.46
N ARG A 44 8.81 -13.24 -10.66
CA ARG A 44 8.82 -11.81 -10.93
C ARG A 44 7.55 -11.20 -10.39
N GLY A 45 7.66 -10.66 -9.18
CA GLY A 45 6.87 -9.54 -8.73
C GLY A 45 7.33 -8.22 -9.38
N PHE A 46 6.75 -7.12 -8.91
CA PHE A 46 6.72 -5.78 -9.52
C PHE A 46 8.06 -5.01 -9.57
N CYS A 47 9.17 -5.69 -9.31
CA CYS A 47 10.53 -5.12 -9.23
C CYS A 47 11.35 -5.37 -10.52
N ASP A 48 12.15 -4.37 -10.93
CA ASP A 48 13.05 -4.49 -12.10
C ASP A 48 14.42 -5.07 -11.69
N VAL A 49 14.52 -6.39 -11.77
CA VAL A 49 15.73 -7.18 -11.48
C VAL A 49 16.97 -6.69 -12.23
N THR A 50 16.80 -6.18 -13.46
CA THR A 50 17.92 -5.75 -14.30
C THR A 50 18.67 -4.56 -13.70
N ARG A 51 17.95 -3.63 -13.06
CA ARG A 51 18.59 -2.47 -12.44
C ARG A 51 19.41 -2.86 -11.21
N ARG A 52 18.91 -3.81 -10.41
CA ARG A 52 19.64 -4.36 -9.24
C ARG A 52 20.92 -5.08 -9.68
N LEU A 53 20.85 -5.85 -10.77
CA LEU A 53 21.99 -6.59 -11.30
C LEU A 53 23.02 -5.72 -12.03
N ASN A 54 22.60 -4.61 -12.65
CA ASN A 54 23.53 -3.63 -13.24
C ASN A 54 24.53 -3.08 -12.21
N ASN A 55 24.15 -3.01 -10.93
CA ASN A 55 25.04 -2.58 -9.86
C ASN A 55 25.95 -3.71 -9.35
N LEU A 56 25.61 -4.98 -9.61
CA LEU A 56 26.32 -6.17 -9.11
C LEU A 56 27.32 -6.75 -10.12
N SER A 57 27.13 -6.53 -11.43
CA SER A 57 28.01 -7.07 -12.46
C SER A 57 28.09 -6.20 -13.71
N GLU A 58 29.31 -5.96 -14.17
CA GLU A 58 29.61 -5.35 -15.49
C GLU A 58 29.27 -6.31 -16.65
N ASN A 59 29.10 -7.61 -16.36
CA ASN A 59 28.81 -8.67 -17.33
C ASN A 59 27.34 -9.11 -17.21
N LEU A 60 26.43 -8.31 -17.76
CA LEU A 60 24.98 -8.56 -17.75
C LEU A 60 24.38 -8.52 -19.16
N ILE A 61 23.72 -9.61 -19.56
CA ILE A 61 22.87 -9.65 -20.75
C ILE A 61 21.42 -9.65 -20.29
N THR A 62 20.64 -8.70 -20.79
CA THR A 62 19.19 -8.65 -20.55
C THR A 62 18.44 -8.96 -21.83
N ILE A 63 17.48 -9.88 -21.74
CA ILE A 63 16.66 -10.37 -22.84
C ILE A 63 15.19 -10.05 -22.54
N CYS A 64 14.52 -9.39 -23.50
CA CYS A 64 13.13 -8.93 -23.39
C CYS A 64 12.31 -9.44 -24.57
N SER A 65 11.14 -10.03 -24.33
CA SER A 65 10.25 -10.49 -25.41
C SER A 65 9.60 -9.36 -26.19
N SER A 66 9.59 -8.15 -25.64
CA SER A 66 9.11 -6.94 -26.32
C SER A 66 10.10 -6.40 -27.36
N ASP A 67 11.33 -6.90 -27.37
CA ASP A 67 12.32 -6.52 -28.38
C ASP A 67 11.99 -7.23 -29.69
N GLN A 68 11.40 -6.49 -30.63
CA GLN A 68 11.01 -7.00 -31.95
C GLN A 68 12.22 -7.45 -32.79
N SER A 69 13.43 -7.03 -32.42
CA SER A 69 14.67 -7.42 -33.09
C SER A 69 15.30 -8.68 -32.49
N PHE A 70 14.77 -9.19 -31.38
CA PHE A 70 15.36 -10.34 -30.71
C PHE A 70 15.11 -11.65 -31.46
N ASP A 71 16.21 -12.29 -31.85
CA ASP A 71 16.26 -13.66 -32.32
C ASP A 71 17.50 -14.38 -31.77
N ILE A 72 17.63 -15.68 -32.05
CA ILE A 72 18.77 -16.49 -31.58
C ILE A 72 20.12 -15.96 -32.13
N PRO A 73 20.25 -15.57 -33.41
CA PRO A 73 21.43 -14.85 -33.89
C PRO A 73 21.78 -13.60 -33.07
N THR A 74 20.81 -12.80 -32.69
CA THR A 74 21.00 -11.60 -31.86
C THR A 74 21.47 -11.97 -30.46
N PHE A 75 20.89 -12.99 -29.84
CA PHE A 75 21.37 -13.54 -28.58
C PHE A 75 22.84 -13.99 -28.66
N ASN A 76 23.20 -14.74 -29.70
CA ASN A 76 24.56 -15.20 -29.95
C ASN A 76 25.53 -14.02 -30.09
N LYS A 77 25.15 -12.98 -30.83
CA LYS A 77 25.94 -11.76 -30.97
C LYS A 77 26.15 -11.03 -29.65
N LEU A 78 25.09 -10.91 -28.83
CA LEU A 78 25.18 -10.31 -27.48
C LEU A 78 26.10 -11.11 -26.56
N LEU A 79 26.01 -12.44 -26.61
CA LEU A 79 26.85 -13.36 -25.85
C LEU A 79 28.33 -13.18 -26.23
N LEU A 80 28.64 -13.12 -27.52
CA LEU A 80 30.00 -12.92 -28.04
C LEU A 80 30.58 -11.55 -27.70
N THR A 81 29.77 -10.50 -27.82
CA THR A 81 30.17 -9.13 -27.49
C THR A 81 30.58 -9.04 -26.03
N ASN A 82 29.81 -9.64 -25.12
CA ASN A 82 30.11 -9.62 -23.68
C ASN A 82 31.27 -10.52 -23.27
N ILE A 83 31.49 -11.66 -23.95
CA ILE A 83 32.53 -12.61 -23.56
C ILE A 83 33.91 -12.21 -24.10
N ASN A 84 33.99 -11.61 -25.30
CA ASN A 84 35.27 -11.38 -25.98
C ASN A 84 35.54 -9.92 -26.37
N ASN A 85 34.63 -8.97 -26.10
CA ASN A 85 34.68 -7.61 -26.66
C ASN A 85 34.79 -7.57 -28.20
N ILE A 86 34.38 -8.65 -28.89
CA ILE A 86 34.45 -8.76 -30.35
C ILE A 86 33.13 -8.23 -30.94
N SER A 87 33.18 -7.08 -31.61
CA SER A 87 32.03 -6.41 -32.24
C SER A 87 31.79 -6.81 -33.70
N SER A 88 32.32 -7.95 -34.16
CA SER A 88 32.30 -8.28 -35.59
C SER A 88 30.92 -8.71 -36.10
N SER A 89 30.54 -8.23 -37.28
CA SER A 89 29.21 -8.39 -37.90
C SER A 89 28.98 -9.72 -38.63
N SER A 90 29.94 -10.66 -38.63
CA SER A 90 29.92 -11.82 -39.53
C SER A 90 29.57 -13.18 -38.91
N TRP A 91 29.12 -13.22 -37.65
CA TRP A 91 28.98 -14.48 -36.89
C TRP A 91 27.52 -14.77 -36.58
N SER A 92 26.87 -15.57 -37.43
CA SER A 92 25.45 -15.90 -37.33
C SER A 92 25.20 -17.36 -36.90
N SER A 93 26.23 -18.20 -36.78
CA SER A 93 26.07 -19.64 -36.53
C SER A 93 26.71 -20.13 -35.22
N LEU A 94 26.14 -21.18 -34.65
CA LEU A 94 26.63 -21.86 -33.44
C LEU A 94 28.01 -22.51 -33.67
N THR A 95 28.29 -22.93 -34.92
CA THR A 95 29.56 -23.50 -35.39
C THR A 95 30.71 -22.51 -35.24
N ASP A 96 30.46 -21.22 -35.44
CA ASP A 96 31.49 -20.17 -35.28
C ASP A 96 31.89 -20.01 -33.80
N MET A 97 30.98 -20.32 -32.87
CA MET A 97 31.23 -20.21 -31.43
C MET A 97 31.99 -21.39 -30.82
N LYS A 98 31.93 -22.58 -31.42
CA LYS A 98 32.67 -23.77 -30.92
C LYS A 98 34.19 -23.65 -31.08
N HIS A 99 34.65 -22.78 -31.99
CA HIS A 99 36.07 -22.51 -32.24
C HIS A 99 36.65 -21.40 -31.34
N LEU A 100 35.83 -20.80 -30.47
CA LEU A 100 36.32 -19.82 -29.51
C LEU A 100 37.07 -20.52 -28.37
N HIS A 101 38.40 -20.39 -28.40
CA HIS A 101 39.23 -20.61 -27.22
C HIS A 101 38.90 -19.52 -26.20
N LEU A 102 38.02 -19.88 -25.27
CA LEU A 102 37.69 -19.06 -24.11
C LEU A 102 38.95 -18.93 -23.25
N THR A 103 39.58 -17.76 -23.27
CA THR A 103 40.79 -17.48 -22.50
C THR A 103 40.51 -17.72 -21.01
N ALA A 104 41.37 -18.52 -20.39
CA ALA A 104 41.17 -19.19 -19.12
C ALA A 104 41.24 -18.28 -17.88
N ASP A 105 40.96 -16.99 -18.01
CA ASP A 105 40.99 -16.03 -16.89
C ASP A 105 39.56 -15.67 -16.48
N ARG A 106 38.88 -16.60 -15.79
CA ARG A 106 37.42 -16.58 -15.57
C ARG A 106 37.04 -16.57 -14.09
N THR A 107 37.39 -15.50 -13.40
CA THR A 107 36.89 -15.23 -12.04
C THR A 107 35.52 -14.54 -12.02
N LYS A 108 35.11 -13.85 -13.11
CA LYS A 108 33.81 -13.14 -13.19
C LYS A 108 32.74 -13.97 -13.92
N LYS A 109 31.63 -14.30 -13.25
CA LYS A 109 30.46 -14.99 -13.85
C LYS A 109 29.66 -14.03 -14.75
N LEU A 110 29.12 -14.54 -15.86
CA LEU A 110 28.22 -13.80 -16.76
C LEU A 110 26.77 -13.98 -16.32
N TYR A 111 26.01 -12.89 -16.17
CA TYR A 111 24.60 -12.94 -15.82
C TYR A 111 23.74 -12.77 -17.07
N ILE A 112 22.74 -13.65 -17.24
CA ILE A 112 21.77 -13.56 -18.34
C ILE A 112 20.38 -13.51 -17.74
N VAL A 113 19.64 -12.41 -17.97
CA VAL A 113 18.31 -12.19 -17.41
C VAL A 113 17.26 -12.27 -18.53
N ILE A 114 16.32 -13.20 -18.40
CA ILE A 114 15.13 -13.29 -19.27
C ILE A 114 13.95 -12.66 -18.53
N LYS A 115 13.59 -11.42 -18.90
CA LYS A 115 12.61 -10.60 -18.15
C LYS A 115 11.17 -11.15 -18.15
N GLN A 116 10.75 -11.86 -19.19
CA GLN A 116 9.39 -12.37 -19.34
C GLN A 116 9.44 -13.76 -19.99
N THR A 117 9.92 -14.75 -19.23
CA THR A 117 10.16 -16.11 -19.75
C THR A 117 8.91 -16.70 -20.41
N GLU A 118 7.73 -16.39 -19.86
CA GLU A 118 6.44 -16.90 -20.35
C GLU A 118 6.03 -16.33 -21.71
N SER A 119 6.52 -15.15 -22.06
CA SER A 119 6.22 -14.48 -23.33
C SER A 119 7.05 -15.01 -24.49
N PHE A 120 8.14 -15.74 -24.20
CA PHE A 120 8.98 -16.33 -25.25
C PHE A 120 8.37 -17.63 -25.82
N PRO A 121 8.57 -17.91 -27.12
CA PRO A 121 8.35 -19.23 -27.68
C PRO A 121 9.24 -20.28 -27.00
N SER A 122 8.71 -21.48 -26.73
CA SER A 122 9.49 -22.54 -26.06
C SER A 122 10.74 -22.93 -26.84
N THR A 123 10.68 -22.90 -28.17
CA THR A 123 11.81 -23.17 -29.07
C THR A 123 12.95 -22.17 -28.90
N THR A 124 12.66 -20.93 -28.52
CA THR A 124 13.68 -19.90 -28.26
C THR A 124 14.40 -20.19 -26.94
N ILE A 125 13.65 -20.50 -25.89
CA ILE A 125 14.22 -20.85 -24.57
C ILE A 125 15.08 -22.11 -24.67
N ASP A 126 14.60 -23.14 -25.37
CA ASP A 126 15.36 -24.35 -25.64
C ASP A 126 16.70 -24.06 -26.32
N LYS A 127 16.70 -23.23 -27.38
CA LYS A 127 17.93 -22.87 -28.11
C LYS A 127 18.91 -22.07 -27.26
N ILE A 128 18.42 -21.18 -26.38
CA ILE A 128 19.27 -20.45 -25.43
C ILE A 128 19.95 -21.44 -24.48
N ILE A 129 19.19 -22.34 -23.86
CA ILE A 129 19.72 -23.35 -22.93
C ILE A 129 20.76 -24.24 -23.62
N THR A 130 20.43 -24.78 -24.80
CA THR A 130 21.36 -25.61 -25.56
C THR A 130 22.65 -24.86 -25.91
N THR A 131 22.54 -23.60 -26.33
CA THR A 131 23.73 -22.76 -26.65
C THR A 131 24.62 -22.57 -25.42
N LEU A 132 24.03 -22.23 -24.27
CA LEU A 132 24.78 -22.02 -23.03
C LEU A 132 25.45 -23.31 -22.54
N TYR A 133 24.76 -24.44 -22.65
CA TYR A 133 25.26 -25.75 -22.24
C TYR A 133 26.44 -26.19 -23.11
N GLU A 134 26.31 -26.10 -24.43
CA GLU A 134 27.35 -26.50 -25.38
C GLU A 134 28.64 -25.68 -25.23
N LEU A 135 28.53 -24.40 -24.88
CA LEU A 135 29.66 -23.50 -24.70
C LEU A 135 30.34 -23.60 -23.33
N LYS A 136 29.75 -24.36 -22.37
CA LYS A 136 30.26 -24.54 -21.00
C LYS A 136 30.71 -23.24 -20.34
N LEU A 137 29.89 -22.20 -20.46
CA LEU A 137 30.20 -20.86 -19.94
C LEU A 137 29.86 -20.78 -18.45
N PRO A 138 30.67 -20.07 -17.63
CA PRO A 138 30.32 -19.79 -16.23
C PRO A 138 29.22 -18.72 -16.18
N VAL A 139 27.97 -19.17 -16.38
CA VAL A 139 26.79 -18.32 -16.52
C VAL A 139 25.82 -18.55 -15.36
N ILE A 140 25.22 -17.47 -14.87
CA ILE A 140 24.01 -17.51 -14.04
C ILE A 140 22.84 -17.04 -14.91
N LEU A 141 21.94 -17.98 -15.23
CA LEU A 141 20.72 -17.71 -15.98
C LEU A 141 19.60 -17.35 -15.02
N ILE A 142 19.01 -16.17 -15.15
CA ILE A 142 17.91 -15.69 -14.31
C ILE A 142 16.65 -15.62 -15.18
N CYS A 143 15.72 -16.55 -14.95
CA CYS A 143 14.44 -16.63 -15.65
C CYS A 143 13.36 -15.96 -14.81
N CYS A 144 12.91 -14.78 -15.23
CA CYS A 144 11.82 -14.09 -14.57
C CYS A 144 10.46 -14.63 -15.06
N VAL A 145 9.61 -15.08 -14.14
CA VAL A 145 8.29 -15.69 -14.42
C VAL A 145 7.19 -14.95 -13.65
N SER A 146 6.02 -14.71 -14.25
CA SER A 146 4.96 -13.91 -13.64
C SER A 146 3.83 -14.72 -13.00
N THR A 147 3.67 -16.02 -13.33
CA THR A 147 2.54 -16.81 -12.82
C THR A 147 2.94 -17.88 -11.81
N ASN A 148 3.78 -18.83 -12.19
CA ASN A 148 4.19 -19.95 -11.35
C ASN A 148 5.69 -20.26 -11.56
N ARG A 149 6.32 -20.78 -10.51
CA ARG A 149 7.68 -21.33 -10.52
C ARG A 149 7.86 -22.45 -11.55
N ASP A 150 6.77 -23.15 -11.90
CA ASP A 150 6.77 -24.20 -12.93
C ASP A 150 6.73 -23.66 -14.37
N SER A 151 6.60 -22.35 -14.58
CA SER A 151 6.50 -21.77 -15.93
C SER A 151 7.71 -22.07 -16.81
N LEU A 152 8.92 -22.18 -16.23
CA LEU A 152 10.10 -22.58 -16.99
C LEU A 152 10.00 -24.02 -17.50
N PHE A 153 9.45 -24.95 -16.70
CA PHE A 153 9.25 -26.34 -17.10
C PHE A 153 8.28 -26.45 -18.29
N LEU A 154 7.26 -25.60 -18.36
CA LEU A 154 6.33 -25.56 -19.49
C LEU A 154 6.94 -24.92 -20.76
N LYS A 155 8.01 -24.15 -20.61
CA LYS A 155 8.65 -23.37 -21.68
C LYS A 155 9.91 -23.97 -22.25
N CYS A 156 10.37 -25.12 -21.74
CA CYS A 156 11.47 -25.84 -22.35
C CYS A 156 11.17 -27.34 -22.41
N SER A 157 11.86 -28.02 -23.31
CA SER A 157 11.81 -29.47 -23.42
C SER A 157 12.36 -30.14 -22.16
N ARG A 158 11.85 -31.34 -21.84
CA ARG A 158 12.33 -32.14 -20.71
C ARG A 158 13.84 -32.38 -20.75
N SER A 159 14.41 -32.57 -21.94
CA SER A 159 15.84 -32.76 -22.14
C SER A 159 16.65 -31.53 -21.74
N ASN A 160 16.21 -30.33 -22.12
CA ASN A 160 16.91 -29.10 -21.78
C ASN A 160 16.69 -28.68 -20.32
N TYR A 161 15.52 -28.96 -19.75
CA TYR A 161 15.26 -28.71 -18.34
C TYR A 161 16.24 -29.46 -17.42
N LEU A 162 16.65 -30.68 -17.81
CA LEU A 162 17.63 -31.49 -17.06
C LEU A 162 19.07 -30.95 -17.11
N LEU A 163 19.35 -29.94 -17.95
CA LEU A 163 20.65 -29.28 -18.05
C LEU A 163 20.81 -28.12 -17.06
N LEU A 164 19.77 -27.82 -16.28
CA LEU A 164 19.70 -26.65 -15.40
C LEU A 164 19.84 -27.06 -13.92
N ASP A 165 20.67 -26.35 -13.17
CA ASP A 165 20.66 -26.39 -11.70
C ASP A 165 19.74 -25.27 -11.19
N ILE A 166 18.47 -25.61 -10.96
CA ILE A 166 17.41 -24.64 -10.70
C ILE A 166 17.32 -24.31 -9.22
N LYS A 167 17.39 -23.02 -8.92
CA LYS A 167 17.04 -22.43 -7.62
C LYS A 167 15.89 -21.46 -7.77
N TYR A 168 15.12 -21.30 -6.71
CA TYR A 168 13.95 -20.42 -6.71
C TYR A 168 14.21 -19.20 -5.85
N ALA A 169 13.94 -18.04 -6.42
CA ALA A 169 13.87 -16.78 -5.70
C ALA A 169 12.44 -16.26 -5.80
N SER A 170 11.92 -15.73 -4.69
CA SER A 170 10.53 -15.29 -4.57
C SER A 170 10.46 -13.87 -4.04
N VAL A 171 9.52 -13.12 -4.60
CA VAL A 171 9.16 -11.79 -4.10
C VAL A 171 8.22 -11.94 -2.90
N ASN A 172 8.33 -11.01 -1.95
CA ASN A 172 7.40 -10.90 -0.83
C ASN A 172 5.97 -10.65 -1.32
N SER A 173 4.98 -10.87 -0.44
CA SER A 173 3.59 -10.64 -0.83
C SER A 173 3.36 -9.16 -1.20
N PRO A 174 2.40 -8.85 -2.10
CA PRO A 174 2.11 -7.47 -2.48
C PRO A 174 1.82 -6.56 -1.28
N GLU A 175 1.22 -7.08 -0.22
CA GLU A 175 0.98 -6.39 1.06
C GLU A 175 2.28 -5.94 1.72
N VAL A 176 3.25 -6.85 1.83
CA VAL A 176 4.55 -6.54 2.45
C VAL A 176 5.31 -5.50 1.63
N ILE A 177 5.26 -5.59 0.29
CA ILE A 177 5.89 -4.61 -0.59
C ILE A 177 5.25 -3.23 -0.41
N PHE A 178 3.92 -3.14 -0.50
CA PHE A 178 3.19 -1.89 -0.33
C PHE A 178 3.49 -1.26 1.02
N ASP A 179 3.46 -2.06 2.08
CA ASP A 179 3.72 -1.59 3.44
C ASP A 179 5.13 -1.03 3.56
N LYS A 180 6.11 -1.76 3.04
CA LYS A 180 7.51 -1.36 3.08
C LYS A 180 7.81 -0.09 2.27
N VAL A 181 7.26 0.02 1.06
CA VAL A 181 7.39 1.23 0.22
C VAL A 181 6.89 2.45 0.97
N TRP A 182 5.68 2.40 1.51
CA TRP A 182 5.12 3.52 2.25
C TRP A 182 5.85 3.77 3.57
N SER A 183 6.40 2.73 4.22
CA SER A 183 7.17 2.91 5.45
C SER A 183 8.48 3.65 5.18
N ASN A 184 9.18 3.31 4.09
CA ASN A 184 10.40 4.00 3.66
C ASN A 184 10.19 5.48 3.31
N ILE A 185 8.93 5.89 3.05
CA ILE A 185 8.58 7.26 2.67
C ILE A 185 7.97 8.02 3.87
N GLN A 186 6.84 7.53 4.38
CA GLN A 186 6.03 8.23 5.38
C GLN A 186 6.67 8.19 6.76
N LEU A 187 7.27 7.06 7.17
CA LEU A 187 7.92 6.89 8.49
C LEU A 187 9.38 7.33 8.49
N ASN A 188 9.94 7.66 7.34
CA ASN A 188 11.31 8.14 7.25
C ASN A 188 11.40 9.57 7.80
N LYS A 189 12.10 9.72 8.94
CA LYS A 189 12.35 10.98 9.63
C LYS A 189 13.15 11.98 8.79
N ASN A 190 13.96 11.50 7.83
CA ASN A 190 14.74 12.36 6.92
C ASN A 190 13.87 13.04 5.83
N ILE A 191 12.65 12.56 5.63
CA ILE A 191 11.68 13.16 4.71
C ILE A 191 10.76 14.06 5.56
N PRO A 192 10.83 15.39 5.50
CA PRO A 192 10.08 16.25 6.43
C PRO A 192 8.59 16.41 6.06
N PHE A 193 8.04 15.55 5.19
CA PHE A 193 6.67 15.64 4.68
C PHE A 193 5.80 14.50 5.21
N ILE A 194 4.49 14.75 5.25
CA ILE A 194 3.45 13.76 5.59
C ILE A 194 2.41 13.76 4.48
N PHE A 195 2.14 12.57 3.93
CA PHE A 195 1.10 12.35 2.94
C PHE A 195 -0.23 12.06 3.62
N SER A 196 -1.33 12.60 3.10
CA SER A 196 -2.66 12.31 3.64
C SER A 196 -3.01 10.83 3.53
N ASN A 197 -3.83 10.34 4.45
CA ASN A 197 -4.35 8.98 4.40
C ASN A 197 -5.12 8.70 3.11
N GLN A 198 -5.81 9.69 2.55
CA GLN A 198 -6.52 9.55 1.29
C GLN A 198 -5.60 9.21 0.11
N ILE A 199 -4.37 9.75 0.06
CA ILE A 199 -3.40 9.40 -0.99
C ILE A 199 -2.99 7.92 -0.82
N ILE A 200 -2.69 7.52 0.41
CA ILE A 200 -2.26 6.15 0.73
C ILE A 200 -3.39 5.16 0.43
N ASP A 201 -4.62 5.45 0.86
CA ASP A 201 -5.80 4.60 0.63
C ASP A 201 -6.11 4.47 -0.86
N LYS A 202 -5.93 5.52 -1.65
CA LYS A 202 -6.12 5.48 -3.12
C LYS A 202 -5.01 4.74 -3.84
N ALA A 203 -3.75 4.98 -3.47
CA ALA A 203 -2.63 4.19 -3.97
C ALA A 203 -2.80 2.71 -3.62
N ARG A 204 -3.30 2.41 -2.41
CA ARG A 204 -3.64 1.06 -1.95
C ARG A 204 -4.74 0.44 -2.80
N GLU A 205 -5.85 1.14 -2.97
CA GLU A 205 -6.97 0.70 -3.81
C GLU A 205 -6.50 0.35 -5.22
N SER A 206 -5.73 1.25 -5.85
CA SER A 206 -5.21 1.00 -7.20
C SER A 206 -4.23 -0.18 -7.25
N TYR A 207 -3.35 -0.26 -6.25
CA TYR A 207 -2.35 -1.31 -6.15
C TYR A 207 -2.97 -2.71 -5.98
N PHE A 208 -3.96 -2.87 -5.11
CA PHE A 208 -4.54 -4.18 -4.81
C PHE A 208 -5.69 -4.57 -5.77
N ASN A 209 -6.42 -3.60 -6.34
CA ASN A 209 -7.59 -3.90 -7.17
C ASN A 209 -7.31 -3.86 -8.67
N TYR A 210 -6.32 -3.09 -9.14
CA TYR A 210 -6.05 -2.92 -10.58
C TYR A 210 -4.69 -3.48 -10.98
N SER A 211 -3.62 -3.04 -10.31
CA SER A 211 -2.25 -3.32 -10.72
C SER A 211 -1.33 -3.22 -9.52
N TYR A 212 -0.70 -4.33 -9.14
CA TYR A 212 0.31 -4.36 -8.08
C TYR A 212 1.63 -3.66 -8.47
N SER A 213 1.63 -2.76 -9.46
CA SER A 213 2.83 -2.07 -9.91
C SER A 213 3.26 -0.97 -8.93
N ILE A 214 4.51 -1.02 -8.48
CA ILE A 214 5.13 0.06 -7.69
C ILE A 214 5.16 1.38 -8.48
N LYS A 215 5.19 1.32 -9.82
CA LYS A 215 5.12 2.53 -10.67
C LYS A 215 3.80 3.28 -10.48
N ASP A 216 2.72 2.59 -10.16
CA ASP A 216 1.44 3.26 -9.93
C ASP A 216 1.47 3.99 -8.58
N ILE A 217 2.07 3.40 -7.55
CA ILE A 217 2.37 4.10 -6.27
C ILE A 217 3.27 5.33 -6.53
N GLN A 218 4.32 5.18 -7.34
CA GLN A 218 5.22 6.27 -7.73
C GLN A 218 4.44 7.43 -8.37
N LYS A 219 3.52 7.16 -9.31
CA LYS A 219 2.68 8.20 -9.92
C LYS A 219 1.83 8.96 -8.89
N TYR A 220 1.25 8.26 -7.90
CA TYR A 220 0.51 8.92 -6.82
C TYR A 220 1.41 9.88 -6.05
N LEU A 221 2.62 9.45 -5.70
CA LEU A 221 3.58 10.27 -4.97
C LEU A 221 4.03 11.48 -5.79
N GLU A 222 4.49 11.26 -7.03
CA GLU A 222 4.99 12.30 -7.93
C GLU A 222 3.93 13.37 -8.21
N LEU A 223 2.71 12.96 -8.56
CA LEU A 223 1.62 13.89 -8.82
C LEU A 223 1.20 14.63 -7.55
N SER A 224 1.08 13.94 -6.41
CA SER A 224 0.74 14.58 -5.13
C SER A 224 1.77 15.65 -4.77
N ILE A 225 3.06 15.35 -4.92
CA ILE A 225 4.16 16.29 -4.68
C ILE A 225 4.06 17.46 -5.67
N ALA A 226 3.94 17.20 -6.97
CA ALA A 226 3.89 18.24 -7.99
C ALA A 226 2.72 19.21 -7.76
N PHE A 227 1.52 18.69 -7.50
CA PHE A 227 0.37 19.54 -7.23
C PHE A 227 0.49 20.32 -5.92
N HIS A 228 1.04 19.70 -4.87
CA HIS A 228 1.28 20.37 -3.60
C HIS A 228 2.20 21.59 -3.78
N PHE A 229 3.35 21.40 -4.41
CA PHE A 229 4.29 22.49 -4.67
C PHE A 229 3.75 23.53 -5.65
N ASN A 230 2.85 23.17 -6.57
CA ASN A 230 2.19 24.13 -7.45
C ASN A 230 1.16 25.02 -6.70
N LYS A 231 0.58 24.52 -5.60
CA LYS A 231 -0.39 25.27 -4.78
C LYS A 231 0.28 26.20 -3.76
N ILE A 232 1.52 25.91 -3.37
CA ILE A 232 2.22 26.67 -2.33
C ILE A 232 2.78 27.97 -2.90
N ASN A 233 2.21 29.10 -2.46
CA ASN A 233 2.67 30.43 -2.87
C ASN A 233 3.92 30.91 -2.10
N ASN A 234 4.25 30.30 -0.95
CA ASN A 234 5.32 30.73 -0.03
C ASN A 234 6.32 29.59 0.27
N GLY A 235 6.97 29.04 -0.76
CA GLY A 235 7.87 27.90 -0.62
C GLY A 235 9.10 28.14 0.29
N HIS A 236 9.45 29.39 0.60
CA HIS A 236 10.56 29.73 1.51
C HIS A 236 10.35 29.20 2.94
N VAL A 237 9.09 29.01 3.38
CA VAL A 237 8.76 28.44 4.71
C VAL A 237 9.21 26.97 4.84
N ILE A 238 9.39 26.26 3.73
CA ILE A 238 9.87 24.86 3.69
C ILE A 238 11.39 24.79 3.95
N ILE A 239 12.11 25.90 3.73
CA ILE A 239 13.57 26.00 3.89
C ILE A 239 13.92 26.62 5.26
N ASP A 240 12.92 27.18 5.96
CA ASP A 240 13.11 27.85 7.24
C ASP A 240 13.39 26.84 8.35
N LYS A 241 14.63 26.87 8.87
CA LYS A 241 15.09 26.02 9.99
C LYS A 241 14.40 26.35 11.31
N SER A 242 13.66 27.45 11.41
CA SER A 242 12.88 27.80 12.59
C SER A 242 11.52 27.10 12.66
N ASN A 243 11.22 26.21 11.70
CA ASN A 243 9.99 25.43 11.73
C ASN A 243 10.17 24.14 12.54
N ASP A 244 9.37 24.00 13.60
CA ASP A 244 9.38 22.83 14.49
C ASP A 244 8.69 21.59 13.88
N PHE A 245 8.11 21.69 12.68
CA PHE A 245 7.37 20.59 12.04
C PHE A 245 8.13 19.24 12.01
N PRO A 246 9.44 19.17 11.68
CA PRO A 246 10.19 17.92 11.70
C PRO A 246 10.13 17.22 13.07
N SER A 247 10.31 17.95 14.18
CA SER A 247 10.23 17.38 15.53
C SER A 247 8.84 16.84 15.86
N TYR A 248 7.79 17.50 15.36
CA TYR A 248 6.41 17.03 15.49
C TYR A 248 6.14 15.79 14.64
N LYS A 249 6.72 15.73 13.42
CA LYS A 249 6.66 14.54 12.57
C LYS A 249 7.34 13.35 13.26
N ASP A 250 8.51 13.54 13.84
CA ASP A 250 9.25 12.45 14.49
C ASP A 250 8.47 11.86 15.66
N ALA A 251 7.95 12.72 16.55
CA ALA A 251 7.09 12.29 17.64
C ALA A 251 5.81 11.59 17.14
N PHE A 252 5.21 12.09 16.05
CA PHE A 252 4.07 11.45 15.40
C PHE A 252 4.41 10.04 14.89
N VAL A 253 5.54 9.88 14.19
CA VAL A 253 5.99 8.60 13.62
C VAL A 253 6.26 7.58 14.72
N ASP A 254 7.00 7.97 15.76
CA ASP A 254 7.33 7.07 16.87
C ASP A 254 6.07 6.65 17.63
N THR A 255 5.14 7.59 17.83
CA THR A 255 3.86 7.31 18.48
C THR A 255 2.97 6.40 17.63
N LEU A 256 2.99 6.54 16.30
CA LEU A 256 2.27 5.67 15.38
C LEU A 256 2.82 4.24 15.40
N LEU A 257 4.15 4.09 15.39
CA LEU A 257 4.83 2.80 15.49
C LEU A 257 4.52 2.10 16.81
N LEU A 258 4.65 2.81 17.93
CA LEU A 258 4.27 2.33 19.26
C LEU A 258 2.81 1.85 19.27
N LEU A 259 1.87 2.67 18.77
CA LEU A 259 0.46 2.29 18.74
C LEU A 259 0.22 1.06 17.86
N TYR A 260 0.93 0.95 16.73
CA TYR A 260 0.87 -0.22 15.86
C TYR A 260 1.33 -1.49 16.59
N ASP A 261 2.44 -1.43 17.32
CA ASP A 261 2.96 -2.56 18.09
C ASP A 261 2.02 -2.93 19.26
N MET A 262 1.49 -1.94 19.97
CA MET A 262 0.49 -2.14 21.03
C MET A 262 -0.80 -2.77 20.52
N THR A 263 -1.18 -2.47 19.28
CA THR A 263 -2.41 -2.98 18.66
C THR A 263 -2.17 -4.22 17.79
N ARG A 264 -0.93 -4.69 17.64
CA ARG A 264 -0.57 -5.86 16.82
C ARG A 264 -1.32 -7.13 17.23
N GLY A 265 -1.68 -7.28 18.50
CA GLY A 265 -2.54 -8.39 18.96
C GLY A 265 -3.96 -8.38 18.37
N TYR A 266 -4.48 -7.20 18.02
CA TYR A 266 -5.80 -6.99 17.40
C TYR A 266 -5.71 -6.91 15.88
N TYR A 267 -4.66 -6.24 15.38
CA TYR A 267 -4.43 -5.93 13.97
C TYR A 267 -3.27 -6.71 13.35
N SER A 268 -2.94 -7.90 13.86
CA SER A 268 -1.77 -8.70 13.40
C SER A 268 -1.70 -8.94 11.90
N LYS A 269 -2.84 -8.85 11.19
CA LYS A 269 -2.95 -9.00 9.74
C LYS A 269 -3.18 -7.70 8.98
N LYS A 270 -3.42 -6.58 9.67
CA LYS A 270 -3.66 -5.29 9.02
C LYS A 270 -2.37 -4.49 8.99
N SER A 271 -2.14 -3.91 7.83
CA SER A 271 -1.11 -2.91 7.58
C SER A 271 -1.21 -1.73 8.55
N ILE A 272 -0.06 -1.16 8.93
CA ILE A 272 0.04 0.11 9.69
C ILE A 272 -0.75 1.25 9.04
N TRP A 273 -0.91 1.21 7.70
CA TRP A 273 -1.67 2.22 6.97
C TRP A 273 -3.16 2.19 7.27
N TYR A 274 -3.71 1.04 7.71
CA TYR A 274 -5.09 1.00 8.19
C TYR A 274 -5.26 1.79 9.49
N LEU A 275 -4.30 1.67 10.40
CA LEU A 275 -4.28 2.45 11.65
C LEU A 275 -4.10 3.93 11.34
N TYR A 276 -3.17 4.27 10.45
CA TYR A 276 -2.97 5.64 9.97
C TYR A 276 -4.26 6.27 9.41
N SER A 277 -4.97 5.57 8.53
CA SER A 277 -6.23 6.04 7.97
C SER A 277 -7.32 6.19 9.03
N MET A 278 -7.36 5.31 10.03
CA MET A 278 -8.31 5.39 11.14
C MET A 278 -8.08 6.61 12.04
N ILE A 279 -6.82 6.98 12.28
CA ILE A 279 -6.45 8.16 13.07
C ILE A 279 -6.93 9.44 12.38
N TYR A 280 -6.68 9.56 11.06
CA TYR A 280 -7.05 10.76 10.30
C TYR A 280 -8.53 10.85 9.90
N SER A 281 -9.25 9.72 9.80
CA SER A 281 -10.65 9.72 9.35
C SER A 281 -11.68 10.01 10.44
N ASN A 282 -11.30 9.96 11.72
CA ASN A 282 -12.23 10.07 12.86
C ASN A 282 -12.26 11.46 13.53
N ASP A 283 -11.87 12.53 12.82
CA ASP A 283 -11.94 13.93 13.28
C ASP A 283 -11.47 14.15 14.73
N GLY A 284 -10.44 13.41 15.18
CA GLY A 284 -9.87 13.54 16.53
C GLY A 284 -10.62 12.84 17.67
N ASN A 285 -11.73 12.17 17.40
CA ASN A 285 -12.55 11.49 18.42
C ASN A 285 -12.14 10.02 18.66
N LEU A 286 -11.21 9.48 17.87
CA LEU A 286 -10.80 8.08 17.98
C LEU A 286 -10.35 7.71 19.40
N PHE A 287 -9.61 8.61 20.05
CA PHE A 287 -9.01 8.39 21.38
C PHE A 287 -9.90 8.84 22.53
N ASP A 288 -11.15 9.25 22.25
CA ASP A 288 -12.10 9.54 23.30
C ASP A 288 -12.51 8.24 24.00
N ASN A 289 -12.50 8.30 25.33
CA ASN A 289 -12.78 7.17 26.20
C ASN A 289 -14.29 6.91 26.33
N THR A 290 -15.00 6.97 25.20
CA THR A 290 -16.45 6.77 25.09
C THR A 290 -16.77 5.34 24.66
N ASP A 291 -17.79 4.75 25.30
CA ASP A 291 -18.22 3.40 25.00
C ASP A 291 -18.59 3.25 23.52
N GLY A 292 -17.97 2.27 22.84
CA GLY A 292 -18.20 1.97 21.43
C GLY A 292 -17.12 2.47 20.46
N THR A 293 -16.14 3.26 20.92
CA THR A 293 -14.99 3.62 20.07
C THR A 293 -14.04 2.43 19.90
N GLU A 294 -13.26 2.47 18.82
CA GLU A 294 -12.24 1.45 18.55
C GLU A 294 -11.12 1.50 19.59
N PHE A 295 -10.79 2.69 20.11
CA PHE A 295 -9.84 2.85 21.21
C PHE A 295 -10.32 2.18 22.51
N PHE A 296 -11.60 2.28 22.86
CA PHE A 296 -12.17 1.59 24.02
C PHE A 296 -12.02 0.05 23.90
N ARG A 297 -12.13 -0.49 22.68
CA ARG A 297 -11.87 -1.91 22.41
C ARG A 297 -10.40 -2.27 22.65
N TRP A 298 -9.46 -1.40 22.27
CA TRP A 298 -8.04 -1.61 22.55
C TRP A 298 -7.75 -1.61 24.05
N LEU A 299 -8.30 -0.64 24.79
CA LEU A 299 -8.17 -0.60 26.26
C LEU A 299 -8.68 -1.88 26.92
N SER A 300 -9.80 -2.43 26.43
CA SER A 300 -10.37 -3.68 26.93
C SER A 300 -9.41 -4.87 26.76
N VAL A 301 -8.65 -4.90 25.67
CA VAL A 301 -7.61 -5.92 25.42
C VAL A 301 -6.37 -5.63 26.27
N TRP A 302 -5.93 -4.38 26.35
CA TRP A 302 -4.78 -4.01 27.18
C TRP A 302 -5.06 -4.23 28.67
N ASN A 303 -6.33 -4.26 29.08
CA ASN A 303 -6.70 -4.57 30.46
C ASN A 303 -6.27 -5.97 30.91
N VAL A 304 -6.08 -6.93 30.00
CA VAL A 304 -5.54 -8.26 30.35
C VAL A 304 -4.01 -8.30 30.39
N TRP A 305 -3.31 -7.22 30.04
CA TRP A 305 -1.86 -7.17 30.10
C TRP A 305 -1.33 -7.22 31.55
N GLY A 306 -0.17 -7.87 31.69
CA GLY A 306 0.64 -7.86 32.89
C GLY A 306 1.35 -6.53 33.09
N LYS A 307 1.92 -6.34 34.29
CA LYS A 307 2.62 -5.11 34.68
C LYS A 307 3.79 -4.80 33.75
N GLU A 308 4.52 -5.82 33.33
CA GLU A 308 5.76 -5.73 32.55
C GLU A 308 5.49 -5.05 31.21
N LYS A 309 4.42 -5.44 30.51
CA LYS A 309 4.03 -4.81 29.24
C LYS A 309 3.66 -3.32 29.38
N PHE A 310 3.05 -2.95 30.50
CA PHE A 310 2.76 -1.54 30.76
C PHE A 310 4.03 -0.73 31.06
N ILE A 311 5.01 -1.34 31.73
CA ILE A 311 6.32 -0.71 31.95
C ILE A 311 7.01 -0.50 30.60
N GLU A 312 7.13 -1.55 29.77
CA GLU A 312 7.74 -1.47 28.43
C GLU A 312 7.11 -0.34 27.60
N CYS A 313 5.79 -0.30 27.51
CA CYS A 313 5.06 0.74 26.79
C CYS A 313 5.31 2.15 27.35
N LEU A 314 5.26 2.34 28.67
CA LEU A 314 5.48 3.65 29.29
C LEU A 314 6.95 4.09 29.20
N GLU A 315 7.90 3.16 29.17
CA GLU A 315 9.32 3.43 28.92
C GLU A 315 9.53 3.94 27.49
N GLU A 316 8.92 3.30 26.49
CA GLU A 316 8.94 3.77 25.09
C GLU A 316 8.30 5.17 24.97
N ILE A 317 7.15 5.40 25.62
CA ILE A 317 6.55 6.74 25.66
C ILE A 317 7.49 7.76 26.32
N ASN A 318 8.15 7.38 27.41
CA ASN A 318 9.11 8.27 28.07
C ASN A 318 10.31 8.58 27.17
N VAL A 319 10.78 7.65 26.33
CA VAL A 319 11.80 7.94 25.31
C VAL A 319 11.28 8.98 24.31
N ILE A 320 10.10 8.77 23.73
CA ILE A 320 9.47 9.71 22.78
C ILE A 320 9.36 11.11 23.40
N LEU A 321 8.92 11.20 24.66
CA LEU A 321 8.74 12.48 25.36
C LEU A 321 10.07 13.20 25.67
N ASN A 322 11.17 12.46 25.87
CA ASN A 322 12.48 13.06 26.18
C ASN A 322 13.29 13.41 24.93
N GLU A 323 13.09 12.68 23.83
CA GLU A 323 13.76 12.94 22.54
C GLU A 323 13.03 14.00 21.70
N SER A 324 11.74 14.23 21.98
CA SER A 324 10.95 15.23 21.28
C SER A 324 11.17 16.64 21.82
N ASP A 325 11.54 17.57 20.93
CA ASP A 325 11.58 19.01 21.23
C ASP A 325 10.18 19.67 21.30
N CYS A 326 9.11 18.89 21.17
CA CYS A 326 7.73 19.39 21.13
C CYS A 326 7.27 19.95 22.49
N GLU A 327 7.02 21.26 22.56
CA GLU A 327 6.56 21.90 23.79
C GLU A 327 5.26 21.32 24.35
N PHE A 328 4.33 20.93 23.47
CA PHE A 328 3.04 20.40 23.89
C PHE A 328 3.14 19.06 24.63
N LEU A 329 4.19 18.27 24.39
CA LEU A 329 4.42 16.98 25.03
C LEU A 329 5.06 17.11 26.43
N LYS A 330 5.73 18.23 26.71
CA LYS A 330 6.43 18.45 28.00
C LYS A 330 5.51 18.32 29.21
N CYS A 331 4.22 18.62 29.07
CA CYS A 331 3.24 18.49 30.14
C CYS A 331 2.96 17.03 30.57
N LEU A 332 3.37 16.04 29.77
CA LEU A 332 3.17 14.61 30.03
C LEU A 332 4.40 13.95 30.70
N CYS A 333 5.55 14.61 30.72
CA CYS A 333 6.82 14.03 31.19
C CYS A 333 6.80 13.62 32.67
N ASP A 334 6.17 14.41 33.53
CA ASP A 334 6.09 14.09 34.96
C ASP A 334 5.08 12.97 35.21
N ASP A 335 3.99 12.96 34.46
CA ASP A 335 2.94 11.95 34.58
C ASP A 335 3.45 10.56 34.20
N VAL A 336 4.20 10.42 33.08
CA VAL A 336 4.79 9.13 32.69
C VAL A 336 5.79 8.62 33.74
N LYS A 337 6.63 9.52 34.29
CA LYS A 337 7.61 9.18 35.33
C LYS A 337 6.94 8.73 36.62
N MET A 338 5.83 9.38 37.00
CA MET A 338 5.04 8.97 38.16
C MET A 338 4.41 7.60 37.94
N LEU A 339 3.82 7.33 36.78
CA LEU A 339 3.21 6.04 36.46
C LEU A 339 4.25 4.90 36.46
N LEU A 340 5.41 5.12 35.84
CA LEU A 340 6.53 4.17 35.86
C LEU A 340 6.99 3.87 37.29
N LYS A 341 7.15 4.90 38.13
CA LYS A 341 7.51 4.72 39.55
C LYS A 341 6.46 3.92 40.31
N ARG A 342 5.16 4.16 40.05
CA ARG A 342 4.06 3.40 40.65
C ARG A 342 4.13 1.93 40.22
N LEU A 343 4.24 1.63 38.93
CA LEU A 343 4.33 0.25 38.44
C LEU A 343 5.55 -0.49 38.97
N ASN A 344 6.72 0.15 38.98
CA ASN A 344 7.96 -0.44 39.50
C ASN A 344 7.88 -0.73 41.02
N SER A 345 7.10 0.04 41.77
CA SER A 345 6.87 -0.19 43.21
C SER A 345 5.62 -1.04 43.51
N LEU A 346 4.89 -1.51 42.48
CA LEU A 346 3.61 -2.19 42.65
C LEU A 346 3.70 -3.42 43.56
N ASP A 347 4.70 -4.29 43.36
CA ASP A 347 4.82 -5.53 44.15
C ASP A 347 5.04 -5.24 45.63
N LYS A 348 5.90 -4.25 45.93
CA LYS A 348 6.13 -3.78 47.31
C LYS A 348 4.86 -3.18 47.90
N ARG A 349 4.13 -2.36 47.15
CA ARG A 349 2.86 -1.77 47.59
C ARG A 349 1.80 -2.84 47.84
N ILE A 350 1.71 -3.87 46.99
CA ILE A 350 0.81 -5.02 47.18
C ILE A 350 1.19 -5.81 48.44
N GLU A 351 2.48 -6.07 48.66
CA GLU A 351 2.96 -6.75 49.86
C GLU A 351 2.66 -5.96 51.14
N GLU A 352 2.93 -4.66 51.14
CA GLU A 352 2.64 -3.76 52.25
C GLU A 352 1.13 -3.68 52.53
N GLU A 353 0.32 -3.58 51.48
CA GLU A 353 -1.14 -3.53 51.62
C GLU A 353 -1.70 -4.87 52.11
N THR A 354 -1.12 -5.99 51.68
CA THR A 354 -1.46 -7.33 52.17
C THR A 354 -1.09 -7.51 53.66
N LYS A 355 0.08 -7.01 54.09
CA LYS A 355 0.49 -7.00 55.50
C LYS A 355 -0.43 -6.10 56.35
N ASN A 356 -0.82 -4.95 55.83
CA ASN A 356 -1.77 -4.03 56.46
C ASN A 356 -3.19 -4.62 56.54
N GLN A 357 -3.59 -5.42 55.55
CA GLN A 357 -4.86 -6.16 55.56
C GLN A 357 -4.85 -7.25 56.63
N GLN A 358 -3.77 -8.06 56.72
CA GLN A 358 -3.66 -9.11 57.74
C GLN A 358 -3.70 -8.54 59.16
N THR A 359 -3.04 -7.41 59.42
CA THR A 359 -3.09 -6.74 60.74
C THR A 359 -4.49 -6.20 61.06
N LYS A 360 -5.21 -5.61 60.09
CA LYS A 360 -6.61 -5.18 60.28
C LYS A 360 -7.57 -6.36 60.51
N PHE A 361 -7.43 -7.46 59.76
CA PHE A 361 -8.25 -8.66 59.95
C PHE A 361 -7.96 -9.37 61.29
N ASN A 362 -6.70 -9.41 61.72
CA ASN A 362 -6.33 -9.93 63.03
C ASN A 362 -6.89 -9.08 64.17
N ASN A 363 -6.97 -7.75 64.00
CA ASN A 363 -7.62 -6.87 64.97
C ASN A 363 -9.14 -7.09 65.03
N ILE A 364 -9.81 -7.35 63.91
CA ILE A 364 -11.25 -7.68 63.86
C ILE A 364 -11.51 -9.06 64.51
N GLY A 365 -10.68 -10.07 64.22
CA GLY A 365 -10.77 -11.38 64.87
C GLY A 365 -10.54 -11.30 66.38
N ASN A 366 -9.63 -10.45 66.84
CA ASN A 366 -9.42 -10.21 68.27
C ASN A 366 -10.60 -9.48 68.94
N VAL A 367 -11.36 -8.65 68.20
CA VAL A 367 -12.62 -8.03 68.69
C VAL A 367 -13.75 -9.07 68.77
N GLU A 368 -13.83 -10.02 67.84
CA GLU A 368 -14.77 -11.16 67.91
C GLU A 368 -14.45 -12.09 69.09
N VAL A 369 -13.17 -12.40 69.34
CA VAL A 369 -12.73 -13.21 70.49
C VAL A 369 -13.00 -12.48 71.82
N LYS A 370 -12.78 -11.16 71.90
CA LYS A 370 -13.11 -10.36 73.08
C LYS A 370 -14.62 -10.27 73.35
N LYS A 371 -15.47 -10.26 72.32
CA LYS A 371 -16.93 -10.33 72.47
C LYS A 371 -17.42 -11.73 72.87
N ALA A 372 -16.70 -12.79 72.50
CA ALA A 372 -17.02 -14.16 72.90
C ALA A 372 -16.63 -14.51 74.36
N ASN A 373 -15.67 -13.79 74.94
CA ASN A 373 -15.28 -13.96 76.35
C ASN A 373 -16.25 -13.30 77.34
N ASN A 374 -17.20 -12.48 76.87
CA ASN A 374 -18.37 -12.12 77.67
C ASN A 374 -19.41 -13.25 77.56
N LYS A 375 -19.87 -13.76 78.71
CA LYS A 375 -20.70 -14.97 78.92
C LYS A 375 -22.07 -15.06 78.20
N ASN A 376 -22.31 -14.37 77.10
CA ASN A 376 -23.49 -14.59 76.25
C ASN A 376 -23.05 -14.86 74.80
N LYS A 377 -23.24 -16.11 74.35
CA LYS A 377 -23.03 -16.54 72.95
C LYS A 377 -24.00 -15.78 72.03
N ILE A 378 -23.59 -14.60 71.57
CA ILE A 378 -24.25 -13.93 70.44
C ILE A 378 -23.88 -14.73 69.18
N ARG A 379 -24.80 -15.59 68.73
CA ARG A 379 -24.70 -16.22 67.40
C ARG A 379 -24.81 -15.11 66.36
N ILE A 380 -23.70 -14.82 65.67
CA ILE A 380 -23.68 -13.91 64.52
C ILE A 380 -24.74 -14.38 63.51
N ASN A 381 -25.71 -13.51 63.19
CA ASN A 381 -26.81 -13.82 62.29
C ASN A 381 -26.30 -14.09 60.86
N LYS A 382 -27.02 -14.91 60.07
CA LYS A 382 -26.70 -15.25 58.68
C LYS A 382 -26.58 -13.99 57.80
N ASP A 383 -27.41 -13.00 58.05
CA ASP A 383 -27.38 -11.71 57.34
C ASP A 383 -26.13 -10.89 57.66
N GLU A 384 -25.67 -10.95 58.90
CA GLU A 384 -24.46 -10.26 59.35
C GLU A 384 -23.20 -10.93 58.78
N ARG A 385 -23.19 -12.28 58.69
CA ARG A 385 -22.15 -13.01 57.95
C ARG A 385 -22.14 -12.68 56.47
N GLN A 386 -23.31 -12.57 55.83
CA GLN A 386 -23.40 -12.18 54.42
C GLN A 386 -22.99 -10.73 54.19
N ARG A 387 -23.25 -9.83 55.14
CA ARG A 387 -22.77 -8.43 55.09
C ARG A 387 -21.25 -8.39 55.20
N ILE A 388 -20.66 -9.08 56.18
CA ILE A 388 -19.20 -9.18 56.33
C ILE A 388 -18.53 -9.82 55.11
N LEU A 389 -19.15 -10.83 54.48
CA LEU A 389 -18.62 -11.43 53.25
C LEU A 389 -18.73 -10.48 52.05
N ARG A 390 -19.83 -9.73 51.92
CA ARG A 390 -19.96 -8.67 50.90
C ARG A 390 -18.93 -7.57 51.12
N ASP A 391 -18.81 -7.07 52.34
CA ASP A 391 -17.84 -6.05 52.71
C ASP A 391 -16.40 -6.55 52.47
N LYS A 392 -16.10 -7.83 52.76
CA LYS A 392 -14.80 -8.45 52.42
C LYS A 392 -14.56 -8.55 50.92
N MET A 393 -15.57 -8.93 50.13
CA MET A 393 -15.45 -9.01 48.66
C MET A 393 -15.32 -7.61 48.04
N GLU A 394 -16.09 -6.64 48.50
CA GLU A 394 -16.07 -5.25 48.06
C GLU A 394 -14.76 -4.55 48.47
N TYR A 395 -14.26 -4.80 49.67
CA TYR A 395 -12.95 -4.33 50.13
C TYR A 395 -11.80 -4.98 49.35
N LYS A 396 -11.88 -6.28 49.04
CA LYS A 396 -10.89 -6.97 48.20
C LYS A 396 -10.90 -6.44 46.76
N LYS A 397 -12.07 -6.09 46.22
CA LYS A 397 -12.24 -5.43 44.91
C LYS A 397 -11.70 -3.99 44.93
N ASN A 398 -11.84 -3.28 46.05
CA ASN A 398 -11.28 -1.94 46.27
C ASN A 398 -9.77 -1.93 46.59
N CYS A 399 -9.14 -3.08 46.83
CA CYS A 399 -7.70 -3.23 47.10
C CYS A 399 -6.92 -3.83 45.92
N ASP A 400 -7.54 -4.00 44.75
CA ASP A 400 -6.80 -4.31 43.52
C ASP A 400 -6.06 -3.05 43.04
N LEU A 401 -4.90 -2.80 43.63
CA LEU A 401 -4.02 -1.68 43.33
C LEU A 401 -3.67 -1.62 41.85
N PHE A 402 -3.47 -2.77 41.21
CA PHE A 402 -3.11 -2.81 39.80
C PHE A 402 -4.27 -2.35 38.92
N SER A 403 -5.50 -2.77 39.22
CA SER A 403 -6.68 -2.28 38.50
C SER A 403 -6.89 -0.76 38.65
N LYS A 404 -6.51 -0.17 39.79
CA LYS A 404 -6.54 1.29 39.96
C LYS A 404 -5.46 1.96 39.11
N ASP A 405 -4.22 1.48 39.19
CA ASP A 405 -3.12 2.02 38.40
C ASP A 405 -3.40 1.90 36.88
N LYS A 406 -4.04 0.80 36.44
CA LYS A 406 -4.49 0.63 35.04
C LYS A 406 -5.44 1.73 34.57
N LYS A 407 -6.36 2.18 35.42
CA LYS A 407 -7.29 3.25 35.08
C LYS A 407 -6.53 4.56 34.81
N ASP A 408 -5.59 4.90 35.68
CA ASP A 408 -4.73 6.08 35.51
C ASP A 408 -3.85 5.95 34.25
N ILE A 409 -3.34 4.76 33.97
CA ILE A 409 -2.58 4.47 32.74
C ILE A 409 -3.44 4.65 31.49
N PHE A 410 -4.68 4.15 31.48
CA PHE A 410 -5.57 4.28 30.32
C PHE A 410 -5.97 5.73 30.05
N GLU A 411 -6.21 6.51 31.11
CA GLU A 411 -6.45 7.94 31.00
C GLU A 411 -5.22 8.68 30.44
N PHE A 412 -4.02 8.32 30.92
CA PHE A 412 -2.77 8.83 30.39
C PHE A 412 -2.58 8.47 28.91
N LEU A 413 -2.78 7.22 28.51
CA LEU A 413 -2.63 6.76 27.12
C LEU A 413 -3.60 7.49 26.18
N SER A 414 -4.87 7.63 26.58
CA SER A 414 -5.88 8.41 25.83
C SER A 414 -5.38 9.83 25.57
N ARG A 415 -4.92 10.51 26.63
CA ARG A 415 -4.41 11.87 26.53
C ARG A 415 -3.14 11.95 25.68
N PHE A 416 -2.18 11.03 25.84
CA PHE A 416 -0.94 11.00 25.08
C PHE A 416 -1.18 10.84 23.58
N PHE A 417 -1.96 9.83 23.16
CA PHE A 417 -2.26 9.62 21.75
C PHE A 417 -3.08 10.77 21.17
N LYS A 418 -4.12 11.22 21.89
CA LYS A 418 -4.96 12.34 21.44
C LYS A 418 -4.14 13.62 21.25
N LEU A 419 -3.25 13.93 22.20
CA LEU A 419 -2.45 15.13 22.16
C LEU A 419 -1.43 15.09 21.01
N THR A 420 -0.78 13.93 20.79
CA THR A 420 0.21 13.77 19.71
C THR A 420 -0.44 13.85 18.33
N PHE A 421 -1.52 13.11 18.10
CA PHE A 421 -2.14 13.04 16.77
C PHE A 421 -2.99 14.28 16.42
N SER A 422 -3.54 14.99 17.41
CA SER A 422 -4.32 16.21 17.14
C SER A 422 -3.45 17.45 16.94
N ASN A 423 -2.36 17.61 17.70
CA ASN A 423 -1.52 18.81 17.61
C ASN A 423 -0.67 18.85 16.34
N MET A 424 -0.43 17.72 15.69
CA MET A 424 0.30 17.69 14.41
C MET A 424 -0.36 18.60 13.35
N CYS A 425 -1.69 18.59 13.26
CA CYS A 425 -2.46 19.42 12.32
C CYS A 425 -2.46 20.92 12.71
N SER A 426 -2.11 21.24 13.95
CA SER A 426 -2.12 22.60 14.52
C SER A 426 -0.75 23.30 14.42
N VAL A 427 0.28 22.60 13.94
CA VAL A 427 1.65 23.15 13.82
C VAL A 427 1.70 24.30 12.83
N LYS A 428 2.45 25.34 13.18
CA LYS A 428 2.70 26.46 12.28
C LYS A 428 3.39 25.95 11.01
N GLY A 429 2.73 26.15 9.87
CA GLY A 429 3.25 25.70 8.58
C GLY A 429 2.94 24.25 8.23
N PHE A 430 2.07 23.56 8.99
CA PHE A 430 1.53 22.24 8.63
C PHE A 430 1.10 22.17 7.15
N SER A 431 0.41 23.19 6.65
CA SER A 431 -0.05 23.26 5.25
C SER A 431 1.07 23.24 4.20
N TYR A 432 2.33 23.53 4.56
CA TYR A 432 3.48 23.45 3.67
C TYR A 432 4.13 22.07 3.64
N TYR A 433 4.01 21.28 4.71
CA TYR A 433 4.62 19.96 4.85
C TYR A 433 3.62 18.80 4.74
N PHE A 434 2.32 19.09 4.87
CA PHE A 434 1.24 18.14 4.66
C PHE A 434 0.82 18.11 3.19
N ILE A 435 1.02 16.97 2.55
CA ILE A 435 0.66 16.73 1.16
C ILE A 435 -0.75 16.14 1.13
N GLY A 436 -1.72 16.98 0.79
CA GLY A 436 -3.14 16.62 0.70
C GLY A 436 -3.49 15.92 -0.60
N ASN A 437 -4.57 15.13 -0.58
CA ASN A 437 -5.14 14.55 -1.79
C ASN A 437 -5.88 15.62 -2.61
N ILE A 438 -5.78 15.53 -3.93
CA ILE A 438 -6.57 16.34 -4.85
C ILE A 438 -7.49 15.39 -5.60
N SER A 439 -8.80 15.62 -5.51
CA SER A 439 -9.83 14.76 -6.10
C SER A 439 -9.63 14.50 -7.60
N PHE A 440 -9.06 15.46 -8.33
CA PHE A 440 -8.74 15.32 -9.75
C PHE A 440 -7.56 14.38 -10.03
N MET A 441 -6.61 14.24 -9.10
CA MET A 441 -5.43 13.37 -9.28
C MET A 441 -5.81 11.91 -9.50
N GLN A 442 -6.83 11.43 -8.77
CA GLN A 442 -7.32 10.06 -8.96
C GLN A 442 -7.78 9.84 -10.41
N ARG A 443 -8.45 10.82 -11.03
CA ARG A 443 -8.89 10.75 -12.44
C ARG A 443 -7.74 10.79 -13.44
N LEU A 444 -6.56 11.26 -13.05
CA LEU A 444 -5.37 11.26 -13.92
C LEU A 444 -4.64 9.91 -13.88
N ILE A 445 -4.58 9.29 -12.69
CA ILE A 445 -3.85 8.03 -12.49
C ILE A 445 -4.71 6.84 -12.90
N ASP A 446 -5.96 6.84 -12.42
CA ASP A 446 -6.98 5.86 -12.77
C ASP A 446 -8.07 6.59 -13.58
N PRO A 447 -7.82 6.85 -14.88
CA PRO A 447 -8.82 7.50 -15.72
C PRO A 447 -10.09 6.64 -15.70
N PRO A 448 -11.26 7.27 -15.51
CA PRO A 448 -12.48 6.51 -15.44
C PRO A 448 -12.71 5.82 -16.79
N SER A 449 -13.33 4.64 -16.74
CA SER A 449 -13.60 3.85 -17.93
C SER A 449 -14.51 4.58 -18.92
N ASP A 450 -14.72 4.00 -20.11
CA ASP A 450 -15.67 4.49 -21.13
C ASP A 450 -17.08 4.79 -20.56
N TYR A 451 -17.42 4.22 -19.39
CA TYR A 451 -18.63 4.52 -18.62
C TYR A 451 -18.75 5.99 -18.18
N TYR A 452 -17.64 6.70 -17.97
CA TYR A 452 -17.67 8.13 -17.62
C TYR A 452 -18.19 9.00 -18.77
N ILE A 453 -18.07 8.53 -20.02
CA ILE A 453 -18.67 9.22 -21.17
C ILE A 453 -20.19 9.19 -21.05
N ASP A 454 -20.77 8.07 -20.62
CA ASP A 454 -22.22 7.96 -20.36
C ASP A 454 -22.65 8.86 -19.20
N ILE A 455 -21.92 8.82 -18.07
CA ILE A 455 -22.18 9.70 -16.92
C ILE A 455 -22.08 11.18 -17.32
N ASP A 456 -21.02 11.59 -17.99
CA ASP A 456 -20.79 12.99 -18.37
C ASP A 456 -21.85 13.48 -19.37
N LEU A 457 -22.21 12.66 -20.37
CA LEU A 457 -23.28 13.01 -21.32
C LEU A 457 -24.64 13.13 -20.61
N ASN A 458 -24.98 12.22 -19.69
CA ASN A 458 -26.22 12.30 -18.93
C ASN A 458 -26.21 13.46 -17.92
N HIS A 459 -25.08 13.73 -17.26
CA HIS A 459 -24.90 14.81 -16.31
C HIS A 459 -25.00 16.20 -16.98
N LEU A 460 -24.44 16.35 -18.20
CA LEU A 460 -24.55 17.57 -18.99
C LEU A 460 -26.00 17.87 -19.41
N LEU A 461 -26.80 16.83 -19.67
CA LEU A 461 -28.24 16.97 -19.94
C LEU A 461 -29.04 17.32 -18.69
N ASN A 462 -28.77 16.64 -17.57
CA ASN A 462 -29.55 16.80 -16.33
C ASN A 462 -29.24 18.10 -15.60
N ASN A 463 -28.09 18.73 -15.85
CA ASN A 463 -27.71 20.04 -15.31
C ASN A 463 -27.78 21.15 -16.37
N SER A 464 -28.58 20.98 -17.43
CA SER A 464 -28.72 21.96 -18.51
C SER A 464 -29.08 23.36 -18.02
N ASP A 465 -29.78 23.47 -16.89
CA ASP A 465 -30.18 24.73 -16.25
C ASP A 465 -28.97 25.56 -15.78
N GLN A 466 -27.85 24.93 -15.41
CA GLN A 466 -26.61 25.64 -15.01
C GLN A 466 -25.83 26.20 -16.20
N TYR A 467 -26.06 25.68 -17.41
CA TYR A 467 -25.40 26.12 -18.65
C TYR A 467 -26.27 27.05 -19.50
N SER A 468 -27.47 27.39 -19.02
CA SER A 468 -28.48 28.24 -19.68
C SER A 468 -28.03 29.68 -19.97
N ASN A 469 -26.95 30.15 -19.33
CA ASN A 469 -26.41 31.51 -19.51
C ASN A 469 -25.40 31.65 -20.68
N LEU A 470 -25.13 30.59 -21.43
CA LEU A 470 -24.28 30.65 -22.61
C LEU A 470 -25.15 30.40 -23.86
N ASN A 471 -24.97 31.21 -24.91
CA ASN A 471 -25.53 31.01 -26.26
C ASN A 471 -25.03 29.69 -26.89
N THR A 472 -25.37 28.55 -26.30
CA THR A 472 -24.72 27.26 -26.55
C THR A 472 -25.73 26.15 -26.80
N ASN A 473 -26.72 26.39 -27.66
CA ASN A 473 -27.58 25.32 -28.18
C ASN A 473 -26.75 24.18 -28.80
N ASP A 474 -25.60 24.47 -29.40
CA ASP A 474 -24.70 23.48 -30.01
C ASP A 474 -23.98 22.56 -29.01
N LYS A 475 -23.86 22.93 -27.72
CA LYS A 475 -23.13 22.12 -26.72
C LYS A 475 -23.96 20.95 -26.18
N LEU A 476 -25.29 21.03 -26.27
CA LEU A 476 -26.20 19.98 -25.80
C LEU A 476 -26.59 18.98 -26.90
N ASP A 477 -26.17 19.22 -28.16
CA ASP A 477 -26.51 18.37 -29.30
C ASP A 477 -26.02 16.93 -29.16
N VAL A 478 -24.78 16.74 -28.71
CA VAL A 478 -24.18 15.40 -28.52
C VAL A 478 -24.87 14.66 -27.37
N PRO A 479 -25.01 15.26 -26.16
CA PRO A 479 -25.81 14.66 -25.11
C PRO A 479 -27.26 14.34 -25.51
N LEU A 480 -27.98 15.28 -26.14
CA LEU A 480 -29.37 15.08 -26.55
C LEU A 480 -29.51 13.95 -27.58
N SER A 481 -28.63 13.94 -28.60
CA SER A 481 -28.56 12.85 -29.58
C SER A 481 -28.36 11.51 -28.88
N TYR A 482 -27.47 11.46 -27.89
CA TYR A 482 -27.20 10.25 -27.13
C TYR A 482 -28.41 9.78 -26.30
N LYS A 483 -29.14 10.68 -25.63
CA LYS A 483 -30.38 10.34 -24.91
C LYS A 483 -31.48 9.81 -25.85
N LEU A 484 -31.63 10.40 -27.03
CA LEU A 484 -32.56 9.94 -28.05
C LEU A 484 -32.15 8.58 -28.62
N LEU A 485 -30.85 8.34 -28.76
CA LEU A 485 -30.34 7.03 -29.10
C LEU A 485 -30.74 6.01 -28.03
N GLN A 486 -30.58 6.34 -26.75
CA GLN A 486 -31.00 5.50 -25.63
C GLN A 486 -32.49 5.18 -25.62
N SER A 487 -33.36 6.16 -25.90
CA SER A 487 -34.81 5.90 -25.97
C SER A 487 -35.22 5.03 -27.18
N LEU A 488 -34.47 5.11 -28.28
CA LEU A 488 -34.66 4.29 -29.47
C LEU A 488 -34.05 2.88 -29.34
N THR A 489 -33.16 2.68 -28.36
CA THR A 489 -32.52 1.39 -28.08
C THR A 489 -33.28 0.69 -26.97
N ASN A 490 -33.91 -0.46 -27.26
CA ASN A 490 -34.49 -1.26 -26.18
C ASN A 490 -33.33 -1.95 -25.43
N ILE A 491 -33.23 -1.76 -24.11
CA ILE A 491 -32.10 -2.20 -23.24
C ILE A 491 -31.77 -3.71 -23.40
N HIS A 492 -32.73 -4.50 -23.90
CA HIS A 492 -32.60 -5.94 -24.10
C HIS A 492 -32.36 -6.39 -25.56
N THR A 493 -32.18 -5.48 -26.52
CA THR A 493 -31.99 -5.86 -27.93
C THR A 493 -30.84 -5.12 -28.62
N THR A 494 -29.90 -5.87 -29.20
CA THR A 494 -28.83 -5.41 -30.12
C THR A 494 -29.35 -5.04 -31.52
N LYS A 495 -30.63 -4.62 -31.64
CA LYS A 495 -31.25 -4.38 -32.93
C LYS A 495 -30.65 -3.12 -33.58
N PRO A 496 -30.25 -3.18 -34.86
CA PRO A 496 -29.76 -2.02 -35.57
C PRO A 496 -30.80 -0.90 -35.63
N ILE A 497 -30.36 0.32 -35.30
CA ILE A 497 -31.17 1.54 -35.31
C ILE A 497 -30.99 2.22 -36.66
N SER A 498 -32.10 2.63 -37.29
CA SER A 498 -32.06 3.42 -38.52
C SER A 498 -31.60 4.85 -38.21
N ILE A 499 -30.56 5.32 -38.90
CA ILE A 499 -30.04 6.68 -38.74
C ILE A 499 -31.13 7.71 -39.04
N GLU A 500 -31.98 7.46 -40.04
CA GLU A 500 -33.05 8.38 -40.40
C GLU A 500 -34.11 8.50 -39.30
N LYS A 501 -34.51 7.38 -38.66
CA LYS A 501 -35.44 7.43 -37.52
C LYS A 501 -34.87 8.23 -36.34
N TRP A 502 -33.58 8.06 -36.06
CA TRP A 502 -32.91 8.79 -35.00
C TRP A 502 -32.76 10.28 -35.32
N LYS A 503 -32.41 10.60 -36.57
CA LYS A 503 -32.36 11.98 -37.07
C LYS A 503 -33.70 12.70 -36.93
N GLN A 504 -34.81 12.04 -37.30
CA GLN A 504 -36.14 12.64 -37.17
C GLN A 504 -36.51 12.89 -35.70
N ALA A 505 -36.17 11.97 -34.79
CA ALA A 505 -36.35 12.20 -33.35
C ALA A 505 -35.52 13.40 -32.85
N PHE A 506 -34.28 13.54 -33.32
CA PHE A 506 -33.42 14.68 -32.98
C PHE A 506 -33.97 16.01 -33.47
N ILE A 507 -34.47 16.06 -34.71
CA ILE A 507 -35.08 17.27 -35.30
C ILE A 507 -36.34 17.67 -34.53
N ASN A 508 -37.17 16.70 -34.12
CA ASN A 508 -38.40 16.96 -33.37
C ASN A 508 -38.13 17.59 -32.00
N ASP A 509 -37.09 17.15 -31.30
CA ASP A 509 -36.73 17.65 -29.97
C ASP A 509 -36.00 19.01 -30.00
N CYS A 510 -35.32 19.36 -31.09
CA CYS A 510 -34.52 20.58 -31.17
C CYS A 510 -35.29 21.85 -31.60
N SER A 511 -36.58 21.74 -31.95
CA SER A 511 -37.41 22.80 -32.57
C SER A 511 -36.84 23.36 -33.90
N SER A 512 -37.72 23.86 -34.77
CA SER A 512 -37.51 24.04 -36.21
C SER A 512 -36.44 25.08 -36.61
N ASP A 513 -35.17 24.69 -36.59
CA ASP A 513 -34.03 25.43 -37.15
C ASP A 513 -33.55 24.74 -38.45
N GLU A 514 -33.26 25.51 -39.50
CA GLU A 514 -32.84 25.00 -40.81
C GLU A 514 -31.48 24.26 -40.76
N ARG A 515 -30.70 24.40 -39.68
CA ARG A 515 -29.35 23.80 -39.54
C ARG A 515 -29.31 22.43 -38.86
N MET A 516 -30.46 21.82 -38.54
CA MET A 516 -30.52 20.61 -37.71
C MET A 516 -29.90 19.35 -38.34
N ASP A 517 -29.96 19.19 -39.67
CA ASP A 517 -29.30 18.05 -40.34
C ASP A 517 -27.77 18.11 -40.19
N SER A 518 -27.18 19.31 -40.31
CA SER A 518 -25.74 19.52 -40.14
C SER A 518 -25.31 19.28 -38.69
N ARG A 519 -26.13 19.72 -37.72
CA ARG A 519 -25.90 19.50 -36.28
C ARG A 519 -25.97 18.01 -35.94
N PHE A 520 -26.99 17.28 -36.39
CA PHE A 520 -27.09 15.82 -36.21
C PHE A 520 -25.92 15.06 -36.85
N ARG A 521 -25.47 15.43 -38.05
CA ARG A 521 -24.30 14.77 -38.67
C ARG A 521 -23.02 14.96 -37.85
N LYS A 522 -22.85 16.12 -37.20
CA LYS A 522 -21.72 16.36 -36.28
C LYS A 522 -21.82 15.47 -35.05
N THR A 523 -23.01 15.33 -34.44
CA THR A 523 -23.20 14.46 -33.27
C THR A 523 -22.97 12.98 -33.62
N LEU A 524 -23.47 12.53 -34.78
CA LEU A 524 -23.22 11.20 -35.31
C LEU A 524 -21.72 10.92 -35.46
N LYS A 525 -20.95 11.87 -36.01
CA LYS A 525 -19.50 11.75 -36.15
C LYS A 525 -18.79 11.65 -34.80
N VAL A 526 -19.16 12.50 -33.84
CA VAL A 526 -18.59 12.50 -32.50
C VAL A 526 -18.89 11.19 -31.77
N LEU A 527 -20.13 10.70 -31.81
CA LEU A 527 -20.52 9.45 -31.15
C LEU A 527 -19.87 8.20 -31.80
N LYS A 528 -19.60 8.22 -33.12
CA LYS A 528 -18.78 7.20 -33.80
C LYS A 528 -17.32 7.25 -33.33
N GLN A 529 -16.74 8.45 -33.22
CA GLN A 529 -15.36 8.64 -32.75
C GLN A 529 -15.17 8.19 -31.30
N LEU A 530 -16.16 8.44 -30.44
CA LEU A 530 -16.23 7.96 -29.06
C LEU A 530 -16.57 6.46 -28.95
N ARG A 531 -16.75 5.75 -30.08
CA ARG A 531 -17.12 4.32 -30.14
C ARG A 531 -18.41 3.95 -29.42
N VAL A 532 -19.29 4.93 -29.15
CA VAL A 532 -20.64 4.70 -28.60
C VAL A 532 -21.51 3.96 -29.61
N ILE A 533 -21.31 4.26 -30.90
CA ILE A 533 -22.00 3.63 -32.02
C ILE A 533 -21.02 3.08 -33.05
N LYS A 534 -21.39 1.97 -33.69
CA LYS A 534 -20.70 1.41 -34.85
C LYS A 534 -21.69 1.11 -35.97
N ASP A 535 -21.20 1.05 -37.20
CA ASP A 535 -22.05 0.66 -38.34
C ASP A 535 -22.48 -0.81 -38.18
N ALA A 536 -23.74 -1.10 -38.50
CA ALA A 536 -24.32 -2.43 -38.28
C ALA A 536 -23.67 -3.52 -39.13
N SER A 537 -23.13 -3.15 -40.28
CA SER A 537 -22.26 -3.96 -41.14
C SER A 537 -21.54 -3.05 -42.12
N GLU A 538 -20.40 -3.47 -42.66
CA GLU A 538 -19.67 -2.74 -43.72
C GLU A 538 -20.55 -2.45 -44.95
N ASN A 539 -21.57 -3.28 -45.18
CA ASN A 539 -22.50 -3.17 -46.32
C ASN A 539 -23.81 -2.44 -45.99
N ASN A 540 -24.02 -1.93 -44.76
CA ASN A 540 -25.28 -1.32 -44.35
C ASN A 540 -25.04 -0.08 -43.47
N VAL A 541 -24.59 0.99 -44.12
CA VAL A 541 -24.19 2.28 -43.50
C VAL A 541 -25.39 3.08 -42.97
N GLU A 542 -26.62 2.72 -43.37
CA GLU A 542 -27.85 3.41 -42.95
C GLU A 542 -28.37 2.95 -41.58
N LYS A 543 -27.74 1.94 -40.99
CA LYS A 543 -28.08 1.40 -39.68
C LYS A 543 -26.87 1.33 -38.77
N ILE A 544 -27.08 1.69 -37.52
CA ILE A 544 -26.05 1.68 -36.48
C ILE A 544 -26.41 0.71 -35.36
N VAL A 545 -25.40 0.23 -34.65
CA VAL A 545 -25.55 -0.58 -33.44
C VAL A 545 -24.84 0.16 -32.31
N CYS A 546 -25.52 0.29 -31.17
CA CYS A 546 -24.94 0.82 -29.95
C CYS A 546 -24.00 -0.22 -29.33
N SER A 547 -22.82 0.21 -28.90
CA SER A 547 -21.87 -0.64 -28.20
C SER A 547 -22.45 -1.06 -26.83
N GLN A 548 -22.49 -2.37 -26.52
CA GLN A 548 -23.09 -2.90 -25.28
C GLN A 548 -22.46 -2.35 -23.98
N HIS A 549 -21.25 -1.80 -24.05
CA HIS A 549 -20.54 -1.25 -22.90
C HIS A 549 -21.09 0.13 -22.46
N SER A 550 -22.02 0.72 -23.23
CA SER A 550 -22.64 2.04 -22.97
C SER A 550 -23.96 1.97 -22.17
N TYR A 551 -24.34 0.81 -21.62
CA TYR A 551 -25.66 0.61 -20.98
C TYR A 551 -25.67 -0.10 -19.64
N THR A 552 -24.52 -0.42 -19.05
CA THR A 552 -24.52 -1.14 -17.77
C THR A 552 -24.55 -0.14 -16.61
N PHE A 553 -25.69 -0.11 -15.90
CA PHE A 553 -26.03 0.66 -14.69
C PHE A 553 -26.78 1.99 -14.89
N ALA A 554 -28.07 1.87 -15.20
CA ALA A 554 -29.11 2.67 -14.55
C ALA A 554 -29.84 1.76 -13.54
N GLN A 555 -29.28 1.61 -12.34
CA GLN A 555 -29.97 1.20 -11.12
C GLN A 555 -29.40 1.94 -9.93
#